data_AF-A0A0W0S361-F1
#
_entry.id   AF-A0A0W0S361-F1
#
_cell.length_a   1.000
_cell.length_b   1.000
_cell.length_c   1.000
_cell.angle_alpha   90.00
_cell.angle_beta   90.00
_cell.angle_gamma   90.00
#
_symmetry.space_group_name_H-M   'P 1'
#
loop_
_entity.id
_entity.type
_entity.pdbx_description
1 polymer ?
#
loop_
_entity_poly.entity_id
_entity_poly.type
_entity_poly.pdbx_seq_one_letter_code
_entity_poly.pdbx_strand_id
1 'polypeptide(L)'
;MYQVKFFNESNIELSIPSLRFEYGVVFDWGSIPPIDKREIKKLEAEIETFSQVWKEKGERLLTNTIKLLGKQFSRNELAVSLVLTHKDEPMSNPLMISVLPYLAYLGVKNISERAFDPFVCEVYRSLLSLYVDEHFTDLDQIYSLEIFKGKSKEFKRNLILMAIMLSAYQITFPGSKVMELIFEPMRECEMKSAWKLLVVDTNSYQLILESLFATQTKSIVADKSFNEYLKENNVPQLFFQHAEDLDKENKDITAPIIGKLKTLIPVLTEVWNKNGTPLLIETVKLIHKKFPQNELTASVLLNPDRRPMSYPFVANVRRQLYLPGEVQRSREFFIFTTYMLLLFRYFHANFPKLDDCSRLIQRYADKEDEIKNRLFPVSIMYHTYAVTNRSAELHEVVKEINNPTLFSVIKIIESEGYESFIEELHNYESLSQRSSPTI
;
A
#
# COMPACT_ATOMS: atom_id res chain seq x y z
N MET A 1 -38.42 -3.77 -7.42
CA MET A 1 -37.54 -4.88 -6.99
C MET A 1 -36.63 -5.15 -8.17
N TYR A 2 -35.35 -4.78 -8.10
CA TYR A 2 -34.42 -4.82 -9.24
C TYR A 2 -33.84 -6.23 -9.39
N GLN A 3 -33.83 -6.79 -10.60
CA GLN A 3 -33.11 -8.03 -10.91
C GLN A 3 -31.70 -7.68 -11.38
N VAL A 4 -30.73 -7.72 -10.46
CA VAL A 4 -29.31 -7.68 -10.83
C VAL A 4 -28.94 -9.06 -11.37
N LYS A 5 -28.49 -9.14 -12.63
CA LYS A 5 -27.97 -10.38 -13.21
C LYS A 5 -26.50 -10.53 -12.84
N PHE A 6 -26.15 -11.65 -12.21
CA PHE A 6 -24.76 -11.98 -11.91
C PHE A 6 -24.03 -12.53 -13.16
N PHE A 7 -22.74 -12.21 -13.28
CA PHE A 7 -21.90 -12.70 -14.37
C PHE A 7 -21.55 -14.18 -14.22
N ASN A 8 -21.58 -14.71 -12.99
CA ASN A 8 -21.27 -16.11 -12.69
C ASN A 8 -22.26 -16.70 -11.69
N GLU A 9 -23.17 -17.55 -12.18
CA GLU A 9 -23.92 -18.50 -11.34
C GLU A 9 -23.15 -19.82 -11.13
N SER A 10 -21.96 -19.98 -11.74
CA SER A 10 -21.13 -21.17 -11.61
C SER A 10 -20.39 -21.20 -10.27
N ASN A 11 -20.29 -22.40 -9.67
CA ASN A 11 -19.55 -22.75 -8.45
C ASN A 11 -18.02 -22.56 -8.56
N ILE A 12 -17.56 -21.39 -8.99
CA ILE A 12 -16.13 -21.05 -9.02
C ILE A 12 -15.77 -20.52 -7.64
N GLU A 13 -14.74 -21.12 -7.03
CA GLU A 13 -14.15 -20.62 -5.79
C GLU A 13 -13.62 -19.20 -6.03
N LEU A 14 -14.25 -18.22 -5.39
CA LEU A 14 -13.89 -16.81 -5.54
C LEU A 14 -12.76 -16.47 -4.57
N SER A 15 -11.64 -15.97 -5.08
CA SER A 15 -10.59 -15.37 -4.26
C SER A 15 -10.85 -13.88 -4.09
N ILE A 16 -10.91 -13.41 -2.84
CA ILE A 16 -10.85 -11.99 -2.49
C ILE A 16 -9.48 -11.72 -1.85
N PRO A 17 -8.87 -10.54 -2.06
CA PRO A 17 -7.63 -10.20 -1.39
C PRO A 17 -7.86 -10.09 0.12
N SER A 18 -6.97 -10.67 0.92
CA SER A 18 -6.88 -10.39 2.33
C SER A 18 -6.36 -8.97 2.54
N LEU A 19 -6.96 -8.22 3.46
CA LEU A 19 -6.48 -6.89 3.82
C LEU A 19 -5.69 -6.96 5.11
N ARG A 20 -4.48 -6.41 5.06
CA ARG A 20 -3.67 -6.17 6.25
C ARG A 20 -3.71 -4.69 6.59
N PHE A 21 -4.25 -4.37 7.76
CA PHE A 21 -4.25 -3.02 8.28
C PHE A 21 -2.95 -2.73 9.02
N GLU A 22 -2.35 -1.57 8.76
CA GLU A 22 -1.11 -1.13 9.39
C GLU A 22 -1.12 0.37 9.65
N TYR A 23 -0.39 0.81 10.67
CA TYR A 23 -0.25 2.24 10.94
C TYR A 23 0.69 2.91 9.93
N GLY A 24 0.20 3.93 9.21
CA GLY A 24 0.94 4.74 8.23
C GLY A 24 1.90 5.75 8.86
N VAL A 25 2.73 5.30 9.81
CA VAL A 25 3.51 6.13 10.72
C VAL A 25 4.35 7.23 10.05
N VAL A 26 4.98 6.93 8.90
CA VAL A 26 5.88 7.90 8.23
C VAL A 26 5.09 9.06 7.64
N PHE A 27 3.85 8.81 7.22
CA PHE A 27 2.98 9.84 6.71
C PHE A 27 2.54 10.80 7.83
N ASP A 28 2.15 10.25 8.98
CA ASP A 28 1.70 11.03 10.14
C ASP A 28 2.82 11.86 10.81
N TRP A 29 4.08 11.44 10.69
CA TRP A 29 5.24 12.24 11.14
C TRP A 29 5.34 13.61 10.44
N GLY A 30 4.83 13.70 9.21
CA GLY A 30 4.80 14.95 8.45
C GLY A 30 3.63 15.88 8.83
N SER A 31 2.74 15.46 9.74
CA SER A 31 1.55 16.23 10.09
C SER A 31 1.88 17.54 10.81
N ILE A 32 1.17 18.61 10.42
CA ILE A 32 1.22 19.91 11.09
C ILE A 32 -0.23 20.34 11.44
N PRO A 33 -0.59 20.41 12.74
CA PRO A 33 0.24 20.10 13.92
C PRO A 33 0.60 18.60 14.03
N PRO A 34 1.64 18.25 14.81
CA PRO A 34 1.99 16.85 15.07
C PRO A 34 0.82 16.09 15.69
N ILE A 35 0.67 14.81 15.33
CA ILE A 35 -0.35 13.92 15.88
C ILE A 35 -0.09 13.64 17.37
N ASP A 36 -1.15 13.64 18.18
CA ASP A 36 -1.05 13.30 19.61
C ASP A 36 -0.62 11.83 19.78
N LYS A 37 0.42 11.60 20.58
CA LYS A 37 0.92 10.25 20.93
C LYS A 37 -0.17 9.35 21.52
N ARG A 38 -1.21 9.91 22.16
CA ARG A 38 -2.35 9.15 22.68
C ARG A 38 -3.19 8.54 21.57
N GLU A 39 -3.42 9.28 20.48
CA GLU A 39 -4.17 8.78 19.32
C GLU A 39 -3.36 7.72 18.57
N ILE A 40 -2.04 7.89 18.47
CA ILE A 40 -1.12 6.88 17.91
C ILE A 40 -1.26 5.56 18.68
N LYS A 41 -1.07 5.61 20.00
CA LYS A 41 -1.20 4.40 20.85
C LYS A 41 -2.58 3.77 20.78
N LYS A 42 -3.62 4.60 20.68
CA LYS A 42 -5.00 4.13 20.53
C LYS A 42 -5.20 3.40 19.21
N LEU A 43 -4.70 3.96 18.11
CA LEU A 43 -4.73 3.29 16.80
C LEU A 43 -3.98 1.96 16.86
N GLU A 44 -2.74 1.94 17.34
CA GLU A 44 -1.92 0.72 17.46
C GLU A 44 -2.60 -0.39 18.25
N ALA A 45 -3.30 -0.05 19.33
CA ALA A 45 -4.05 -1.00 20.14
C ALA A 45 -5.32 -1.54 19.46
N GLU A 46 -5.85 -0.83 18.46
CA GLU A 46 -7.18 -1.04 17.88
C GLU A 46 -7.13 -1.40 16.38
N ILE A 47 -5.94 -1.62 15.80
CA ILE A 47 -5.78 -2.07 14.41
C ILE A 47 -6.63 -3.32 14.13
N GLU A 48 -6.66 -4.27 15.07
CA GLU A 48 -7.42 -5.50 14.91
C GLU A 48 -8.94 -5.25 14.89
N THR A 49 -9.42 -4.23 15.60
CA THR A 49 -10.84 -3.82 15.56
C THR A 49 -11.24 -3.38 14.15
N PHE A 50 -10.39 -2.58 13.48
CA PHE A 50 -10.63 -2.17 12.09
C PHE A 50 -10.58 -3.36 11.11
N SER A 51 -9.64 -4.29 11.32
CA SER A 51 -9.55 -5.55 10.58
C SER A 51 -10.83 -6.37 10.70
N GLN A 52 -11.33 -6.56 11.92
CA GLN A 52 -12.55 -7.32 12.18
C GLN A 52 -13.80 -6.66 11.57
N VAL A 53 -13.93 -5.34 11.72
CA VAL A 53 -15.01 -4.55 11.09
C VAL A 53 -15.02 -4.75 9.57
N TRP A 54 -13.84 -4.69 8.94
CA TRP A 54 -13.72 -4.94 7.51
C TRP A 54 -14.12 -6.38 7.14
N LYS A 55 -13.62 -7.37 7.89
CA LYS A 55 -13.93 -8.78 7.67
C LYS A 55 -15.44 -9.07 7.69
N GLU A 56 -16.15 -8.47 8.64
CA GLU A 56 -17.60 -8.70 8.82
C GLU A 56 -18.45 -8.14 7.67
N LYS A 57 -18.06 -6.99 7.11
CA LYS A 57 -18.90 -6.23 6.15
C LYS A 57 -18.26 -6.04 4.78
N GLY A 58 -16.99 -5.66 4.75
CA GLY A 58 -16.23 -5.33 3.54
C GLY A 58 -15.96 -6.53 2.63
N GLU A 59 -15.60 -7.69 3.18
CA GLU A 59 -15.33 -8.90 2.40
C GLU A 59 -16.56 -9.35 1.57
N ARG A 60 -17.76 -9.17 2.13
CA ARG A 60 -19.02 -9.47 1.41
C ARG A 60 -19.26 -8.50 0.26
N LEU A 61 -18.94 -7.22 0.42
CA LEU A 61 -19.00 -6.23 -0.65
C LEU A 61 -18.05 -6.59 -1.80
N LEU A 62 -16.80 -6.96 -1.48
CA LEU A 62 -15.84 -7.43 -2.49
C LEU A 62 -16.32 -8.70 -3.19
N THR A 63 -16.80 -9.69 -2.44
CA THR A 63 -17.32 -10.94 -2.99
C THR A 63 -18.44 -10.66 -3.99
N ASN A 64 -19.38 -9.78 -3.64
CA ASN A 64 -20.49 -9.43 -4.51
C ASN A 64 -20.07 -8.55 -5.70
N THR A 65 -19.00 -7.76 -5.55
CA THR A 65 -18.36 -7.04 -6.67
C THR A 65 -17.78 -8.00 -7.69
N ILE A 66 -17.06 -9.04 -7.23
CA ILE A 66 -16.50 -10.08 -8.10
C ILE A 66 -17.63 -10.88 -8.77
N LYS A 67 -18.71 -11.21 -8.05
CA LYS A 67 -19.88 -11.87 -8.66
C LYS A 67 -20.58 -10.99 -9.69
N LEU A 68 -20.66 -9.70 -9.41
CA LEU A 68 -21.26 -8.71 -10.30
C LEU A 68 -20.43 -8.58 -11.58
N LEU A 69 -19.12 -8.36 -11.45
CA LEU A 69 -18.23 -7.98 -12.55
C LEU A 69 -17.47 -9.17 -13.17
N GLY A 70 -17.45 -10.34 -12.54
CA GLY A 70 -16.87 -11.55 -13.10
C GLY A 70 -15.33 -11.63 -13.09
N LYS A 71 -14.63 -10.65 -12.49
CA LYS A 71 -13.16 -10.63 -12.39
C LYS A 71 -12.72 -10.63 -10.94
N GLN A 72 -11.71 -11.43 -10.63
CA GLN A 72 -11.02 -11.43 -9.34
C GLN A 72 -9.86 -10.45 -9.39
N PHE A 73 -9.46 -9.92 -8.22
CA PHE A 73 -8.24 -9.13 -8.10
C PHE A 73 -7.02 -9.95 -8.54
N SER A 74 -6.03 -9.31 -9.15
CA SER A 74 -4.73 -9.93 -9.47
C SER A 74 -3.95 -10.34 -8.23
N ARG A 75 -4.30 -9.78 -7.07
CA ARG A 75 -3.61 -9.92 -5.79
C ARG A 75 -4.44 -10.72 -4.80
N ASN A 76 -3.75 -11.49 -3.98
CA ASN A 76 -4.31 -12.22 -2.85
C ASN A 76 -4.13 -11.47 -1.52
N GLU A 77 -3.23 -10.47 -1.45
CA GLU A 77 -3.01 -9.67 -0.25
C GLU A 77 -2.80 -8.18 -0.59
N LEU A 78 -3.39 -7.29 0.21
CA LEU A 78 -3.23 -5.83 0.12
C LEU A 78 -2.97 -5.23 1.49
N ALA A 79 -2.07 -4.25 1.56
CA ALA A 79 -1.84 -3.45 2.76
C ALA A 79 -2.71 -2.19 2.74
N VAL A 80 -3.39 -1.91 3.85
CA VAL A 80 -4.16 -0.68 4.10
C VAL A 80 -3.42 0.12 5.16
N SER A 81 -2.91 1.29 4.82
CA SER A 81 -2.27 2.19 5.78
C SER A 81 -3.31 3.09 6.45
N LEU A 82 -3.50 2.88 7.74
CA LEU A 82 -4.35 3.71 8.59
C LEU A 82 -3.55 4.94 9.04
N VAL A 83 -4.09 6.14 8.80
CA VAL A 83 -3.45 7.41 9.15
C VAL A 83 -4.34 8.27 10.05
N LEU A 84 -3.72 9.17 10.80
CA LEU A 84 -4.38 10.05 11.75
C LEU A 84 -4.43 11.50 11.25
N THR A 85 -3.89 11.80 10.07
CA THR A 85 -4.01 13.13 9.48
C THR A 85 -5.47 13.47 9.14
N HIS A 86 -5.88 14.69 9.50
CA HIS A 86 -7.25 15.19 9.31
C HIS A 86 -7.55 15.72 7.90
N LYS A 87 -6.51 15.95 7.08
CA LYS A 87 -6.62 16.70 5.83
C LYS A 87 -6.72 15.83 4.59
N ASP A 88 -6.38 14.55 4.70
CA ASP A 88 -6.20 13.71 3.54
C ASP A 88 -7.46 12.90 3.26
N GLU A 89 -7.96 13.03 2.04
CA GLU A 89 -9.00 12.15 1.52
C GLU A 89 -8.43 10.72 1.41
N PRO A 90 -9.29 9.68 1.54
CA PRO A 90 -8.86 8.31 1.32
C PRO A 90 -8.15 8.15 -0.03
N MET A 91 -6.98 7.53 -0.03
CA MET A 91 -6.16 7.31 -1.22
C MET A 91 -6.26 5.85 -1.66
N SER A 92 -6.22 5.64 -2.97
CA SER A 92 -6.25 4.28 -3.53
C SER A 92 -4.85 3.73 -3.75
N ASN A 93 -3.88 4.59 -4.06
CA ASN A 93 -2.49 4.19 -4.23
C ASN A 93 -1.49 5.24 -3.71
N PRO A 94 -0.81 5.01 -2.57
CA PRO A 94 -1.00 3.87 -1.65
C PRO A 94 -2.44 3.81 -1.10
N LEU A 95 -2.90 2.60 -0.73
CA LEU A 95 -4.20 2.42 -0.11
C LEU A 95 -4.16 2.96 1.33
N MET A 96 -4.70 4.17 1.52
CA MET A 96 -4.61 4.91 2.79
C MET A 96 -5.98 5.39 3.25
N ILE A 97 -6.28 5.19 4.54
CA ILE A 97 -7.56 5.56 5.15
C ILE A 97 -7.31 6.39 6.41
N SER A 98 -7.89 7.58 6.48
CA SER A 98 -7.88 8.39 7.70
C SER A 98 -8.84 7.77 8.72
N VAL A 99 -8.31 7.37 9.88
CA VAL A 99 -9.11 6.68 10.91
C VAL A 99 -9.40 7.52 12.13
N LEU A 100 -8.83 8.72 12.21
CA LEU A 100 -9.06 9.62 13.33
C LEU A 100 -10.55 9.91 13.61
N PRO A 101 -11.44 10.07 12.60
CA PRO A 101 -12.88 10.20 12.85
C PRO A 101 -13.50 8.98 13.54
N TYR A 102 -12.95 7.79 13.32
CA TYR A 102 -13.49 6.53 13.82
C TYR A 102 -12.91 6.14 15.18
N LEU A 103 -11.73 6.66 15.55
CA LEU A 103 -11.16 6.41 16.86
C LEU A 103 -12.09 6.89 17.99
N ALA A 104 -12.85 7.95 17.78
CA ALA A 104 -13.82 8.45 18.76
C ALA A 104 -14.93 7.44 19.10
N TYR A 105 -15.20 6.48 18.20
CA TYR A 105 -16.20 5.43 18.40
C TYR A 105 -15.65 4.24 19.20
N LEU A 106 -14.34 4.06 19.26
CA LEU A 106 -13.74 2.95 19.99
C LEU A 106 -13.94 3.11 21.51
N GLY A 107 -14.48 2.06 22.15
CA GLY A 107 -14.71 1.99 23.61
C GLY A 107 -16.02 2.61 24.10
N VAL A 108 -16.85 3.17 23.23
CA VAL A 108 -18.15 3.73 23.62
C VAL A 108 -19.19 2.60 23.72
N LYS A 109 -19.76 2.41 24.92
CA LYS A 109 -20.85 1.46 25.15
C LYS A 109 -22.10 1.89 24.38
N ASN A 110 -22.78 0.95 23.72
CA ASN A 110 -24.01 1.16 22.92
C ASN A 110 -23.82 1.97 21.63
N ILE A 111 -22.63 1.92 21.02
CA ILE A 111 -22.48 2.43 19.67
C ILE A 111 -23.31 1.61 18.68
N SER A 112 -23.98 2.31 17.77
CA SER A 112 -24.69 1.67 16.67
C SER A 112 -23.71 0.80 15.89
N GLU A 113 -24.12 -0.44 15.55
CA GLU A 113 -23.38 -1.31 14.62
C GLU A 113 -23.03 -0.59 13.30
N ARG A 114 -23.74 0.50 12.96
CA ARG A 114 -23.52 1.32 11.77
C ARG A 114 -22.44 2.40 11.90
N ALA A 115 -21.88 2.64 13.09
CA ALA A 115 -20.88 3.70 13.28
C ALA A 115 -19.61 3.50 12.44
N PHE A 116 -19.30 2.25 12.10
CA PHE A 116 -18.18 1.90 11.23
C PHE A 116 -18.57 1.68 9.76
N ASP A 117 -19.85 1.86 9.38
CA ASP A 117 -20.26 1.75 7.98
C ASP A 117 -19.53 2.76 7.06
N PRO A 118 -19.28 4.02 7.48
CA PRO A 118 -18.47 4.96 6.70
C PRO A 118 -17.02 4.48 6.50
N PHE A 119 -16.39 3.92 7.55
CA PHE A 119 -15.05 3.34 7.45
C PHE A 119 -15.01 2.20 6.42
N VAL A 120 -15.97 1.26 6.50
CA VAL A 120 -16.07 0.15 5.53
C VAL A 120 -16.26 0.70 4.11
N CYS A 121 -17.07 1.74 3.94
CA CYS A 121 -17.26 2.39 2.65
C CYS A 121 -15.97 3.00 2.10
N GLU A 122 -15.20 3.71 2.92
CA GLU A 122 -13.96 4.34 2.49
C GLU A 122 -12.92 3.31 2.06
N VAL A 123 -12.76 2.23 2.82
CA VAL A 123 -11.88 1.09 2.46
C VAL A 123 -12.37 0.47 1.15
N TYR A 124 -13.66 0.13 1.06
CA TYR A 124 -14.23 -0.52 -0.12
C TYR A 124 -14.14 0.35 -1.37
N ARG A 125 -14.41 1.65 -1.26
CA ARG A 125 -14.27 2.62 -2.36
C ARG A 125 -12.84 2.67 -2.89
N SER A 126 -11.87 2.77 -1.98
CA SER A 126 -10.46 2.89 -2.33
C SER A 126 -9.95 1.61 -3.01
N LEU A 127 -10.41 0.44 -2.54
CA LEU A 127 -10.15 -0.84 -3.19
C LEU A 127 -10.82 -0.97 -4.55
N LEU A 128 -12.06 -0.49 -4.68
CA LEU A 128 -12.78 -0.54 -5.93
C LEU A 128 -12.11 0.35 -6.98
N SER A 129 -11.55 1.48 -6.58
CA SER A 129 -10.74 2.32 -7.44
C SER A 129 -9.53 1.56 -8.02
N LEU A 130 -8.80 0.81 -7.17
CA LEU A 130 -7.72 -0.08 -7.61
C LEU A 130 -8.22 -1.17 -8.55
N TYR A 131 -9.35 -1.81 -8.22
CA TYR A 131 -9.96 -2.85 -9.05
C TYR A 131 -10.34 -2.33 -10.43
N VAL A 132 -10.89 -1.11 -10.50
CA VAL A 132 -11.26 -0.50 -11.78
C VAL A 132 -10.03 -0.22 -12.63
N ASP A 133 -8.96 0.32 -12.02
CA ASP A 133 -7.71 0.60 -12.72
C ASP A 133 -7.04 -0.69 -13.25
N GLU A 134 -7.18 -1.80 -12.52
CA GLU A 134 -6.62 -3.09 -12.92
C GLU A 134 -7.34 -3.72 -14.12
N HIS A 135 -8.68 -3.67 -14.14
CA HIS A 135 -9.47 -4.44 -15.11
C HIS A 135 -9.99 -3.63 -16.30
N PHE A 136 -10.04 -2.30 -16.19
CA PHE A 136 -10.63 -1.43 -17.20
C PHE A 136 -9.61 -0.38 -17.67
N THR A 137 -8.67 -0.81 -18.49
CA THR A 137 -7.59 0.07 -19.00
C THR A 137 -8.04 1.03 -20.11
N ASP A 138 -9.20 0.77 -20.74
CA ASP A 138 -9.81 1.61 -21.78
C ASP A 138 -11.17 2.15 -21.32
N LEU A 139 -11.14 2.93 -20.24
CA LEU A 139 -12.34 3.66 -19.79
C LEU A 139 -12.82 4.69 -20.80
N ASP A 140 -12.02 5.04 -21.82
CA ASP A 140 -12.39 6.06 -22.80
C ASP A 140 -13.60 5.64 -23.64
N GLN A 141 -13.76 4.33 -23.92
CA GLN A 141 -14.98 3.79 -24.52
C GLN A 141 -16.20 4.03 -23.63
N ILE A 142 -16.08 3.77 -22.33
CA ILE A 142 -17.17 4.01 -21.37
C ILE A 142 -17.44 5.52 -21.26
N TYR A 143 -16.40 6.34 -21.25
CA TYR A 143 -16.49 7.80 -21.16
C TYR A 143 -17.11 8.49 -22.38
N SER A 144 -17.36 7.74 -23.46
CA SER A 144 -18.10 8.20 -24.64
C SER A 144 -19.62 8.11 -24.50
N LEU A 145 -20.15 7.43 -23.46
CA LEU A 145 -21.59 7.41 -23.21
C LEU A 145 -22.12 8.85 -23.04
N GLU A 146 -23.34 9.12 -23.54
CA GLU A 146 -23.93 10.46 -23.50
C GLU A 146 -24.01 11.05 -22.08
N ILE A 147 -24.18 10.22 -21.04
CA ILE A 147 -24.16 10.66 -19.64
C ILE A 147 -22.84 11.34 -19.23
N PHE A 148 -21.74 11.00 -19.89
CA PHE A 148 -20.41 11.54 -19.60
C PHE A 148 -20.05 12.77 -20.45
N LYS A 149 -20.91 13.18 -21.37
CA LYS A 149 -20.64 14.30 -22.27
C LYS A 149 -20.45 15.61 -21.49
N GLY A 150 -19.34 16.29 -21.75
CA GLY A 150 -18.98 17.54 -21.06
C GLY A 150 -18.61 17.40 -19.58
N LYS A 151 -18.44 16.17 -19.06
CA LYS A 151 -18.06 15.93 -17.65
C LYS A 151 -16.54 15.79 -17.49
N SER A 152 -16.02 16.20 -16.33
CA SER A 152 -14.61 16.02 -15.96
C SER A 152 -14.27 14.53 -15.80
N LYS A 153 -13.02 14.14 -16.08
CA LYS A 153 -12.56 12.74 -15.92
C LYS A 153 -12.84 12.20 -14.51
N GLU A 154 -12.63 13.02 -13.50
CA GLU A 154 -12.90 12.72 -12.10
C GLU A 154 -14.38 12.42 -11.84
N PHE A 155 -15.30 13.24 -12.35
CA PHE A 155 -16.73 12.97 -12.26
C PHE A 155 -17.09 11.64 -12.94
N LYS A 156 -16.53 11.39 -14.13
CA LYS A 156 -16.79 10.13 -14.86
C LYS A 156 -16.32 8.91 -14.06
N ARG A 157 -15.12 8.96 -13.48
CA ARG A 157 -14.57 7.92 -12.62
C ARG A 157 -15.45 7.70 -11.38
N ASN A 158 -15.81 8.77 -10.68
CA ASN A 158 -16.67 8.68 -9.50
C ASN A 158 -18.04 8.10 -9.82
N LEU A 159 -18.64 8.43 -10.98
CA LEU A 159 -19.90 7.83 -11.40
C LEU A 159 -19.80 6.32 -11.63
N ILE A 160 -18.70 5.85 -12.23
CA ILE A 160 -18.44 4.41 -12.41
C ILE A 160 -18.31 3.71 -11.04
N LEU A 161 -17.49 4.27 -10.14
CA LEU A 161 -17.32 3.73 -8.79
C LEU A 161 -18.66 3.67 -8.05
N MET A 162 -19.45 4.74 -8.12
CA MET A 162 -20.77 4.79 -7.49
C MET A 162 -21.75 3.77 -8.06
N ALA A 163 -21.75 3.55 -9.38
CA ALA A 163 -22.60 2.53 -9.98
C ALA A 163 -22.24 1.13 -9.44
N ILE A 164 -20.95 0.79 -9.39
CA ILE A 164 -20.53 -0.52 -8.85
C ILE A 164 -20.83 -0.63 -7.35
N MET A 165 -20.53 0.41 -6.57
CA MET A 165 -20.80 0.43 -5.12
C MET A 165 -22.29 0.26 -4.84
N LEU A 166 -23.16 1.02 -5.49
CA LEU A 166 -24.61 0.91 -5.32
C LEU A 166 -25.10 -0.50 -5.59
N SER A 167 -24.61 -1.14 -6.66
CA SER A 167 -24.92 -2.54 -6.97
C SER A 167 -24.52 -3.48 -5.85
N ALA A 168 -23.25 -3.41 -5.43
CA ALA A 168 -22.68 -4.30 -4.44
C ALA A 168 -23.37 -4.13 -3.08
N TYR A 169 -23.67 -2.91 -2.66
CA TYR A 169 -24.39 -2.65 -1.41
C TYR A 169 -25.84 -3.13 -1.47
N GLN A 170 -26.56 -2.93 -2.58
CA GLN A 170 -27.92 -3.43 -2.73
C GLN A 170 -27.99 -4.96 -2.68
N ILE A 171 -27.01 -5.64 -3.26
CA ILE A 171 -26.88 -7.11 -3.20
C ILE A 171 -26.52 -7.55 -1.77
N THR A 172 -25.57 -6.88 -1.13
CA THR A 172 -25.01 -7.30 0.16
C THR A 172 -25.94 -7.00 1.33
N PHE A 173 -26.62 -5.86 1.29
CA PHE A 173 -27.46 -5.33 2.36
C PHE A 173 -28.83 -4.87 1.82
N PRO A 174 -29.66 -5.81 1.33
CA PRO A 174 -30.94 -5.49 0.69
C PRO A 174 -31.87 -4.77 1.67
N GLY A 175 -32.53 -3.71 1.18
CA GLY A 175 -33.46 -2.89 1.98
C GLY A 175 -32.78 -1.97 3.01
N SER A 176 -31.45 -1.92 3.05
CA SER A 176 -30.73 -1.04 3.96
C SER A 176 -30.70 0.41 3.45
N LYS A 177 -30.93 1.38 4.35
CA LYS A 177 -30.64 2.80 4.11
C LYS A 177 -29.15 3.15 4.28
N VAL A 178 -28.28 2.14 4.28
CA VAL A 178 -26.84 2.28 4.54
C VAL A 178 -26.21 3.22 3.49
N MET A 179 -26.65 3.13 2.23
CA MET A 179 -26.22 4.07 1.20
C MET A 179 -26.58 5.52 1.54
N GLU A 180 -27.84 5.83 1.87
CA GLU A 180 -28.25 7.21 2.23
C GLU A 180 -27.39 7.75 3.40
N LEU A 181 -27.18 6.94 4.44
CA LEU A 181 -26.41 7.31 5.62
C LEU A 181 -24.91 7.50 5.36
N ILE A 182 -24.35 6.80 4.38
CA ILE A 182 -22.93 6.88 4.00
C ILE A 182 -22.68 8.03 3.01
N PHE A 183 -23.58 8.22 2.03
CA PHE A 183 -23.35 9.12 0.88
C PHE A 183 -23.79 10.56 1.12
N GLU A 184 -24.80 10.80 1.97
CA GLU A 184 -25.20 12.17 2.35
C GLU A 184 -24.06 12.98 3.00
N PRO A 185 -23.25 12.44 3.95
CA PRO A 185 -22.18 13.19 4.60
C PRO A 185 -20.88 13.32 3.79
N MET A 186 -20.78 12.73 2.58
CA MET A 186 -19.54 12.79 1.78
C MET A 186 -19.08 14.22 1.52
N ARG A 187 -17.78 14.50 1.62
CA ARG A 187 -17.27 15.87 1.44
C ARG A 187 -16.98 16.21 -0.02
N GLU A 188 -16.57 15.22 -0.81
CA GLU A 188 -16.19 15.34 -2.23
C GLU A 188 -17.37 15.81 -3.11
N CYS A 189 -17.19 16.95 -3.80
CA CYS A 189 -18.25 17.60 -4.58
C CYS A 189 -18.65 16.76 -5.81
N GLU A 190 -17.65 16.23 -6.51
CA GLU A 190 -17.78 15.37 -7.69
C GLU A 190 -18.52 14.09 -7.34
N MET A 191 -18.19 13.50 -6.18
CA MET A 191 -18.82 12.29 -5.69
C MET A 191 -20.28 12.51 -5.31
N LYS A 192 -20.57 13.59 -4.58
CA LYS A 192 -21.95 14.03 -4.29
C LYS A 192 -22.76 14.25 -5.56
N SER A 193 -22.14 14.83 -6.58
CA SER A 193 -22.78 15.10 -7.87
C SER A 193 -23.05 13.79 -8.63
N ALA A 194 -22.12 12.84 -8.61
CA ALA A 194 -22.29 11.53 -9.20
C ALA A 194 -23.41 10.72 -8.50
N TRP A 195 -23.44 10.75 -7.17
CA TRP A 195 -24.51 10.13 -6.37
C TRP A 195 -25.89 10.67 -6.73
N LYS A 196 -26.04 12.00 -6.75
CA LYS A 196 -27.32 12.66 -7.13
C LYS A 196 -27.78 12.23 -8.51
N LEU A 197 -26.86 12.09 -9.47
CA LEU A 197 -27.20 11.67 -10.83
C LEU A 197 -27.72 10.22 -10.85
N LEU A 198 -27.06 9.29 -10.17
CA LEU A 198 -27.48 7.87 -10.15
C LEU A 198 -28.81 7.64 -9.42
N VAL A 199 -29.11 8.44 -8.39
CA VAL A 199 -30.39 8.35 -7.68
C VAL A 199 -31.55 8.87 -8.53
N VAL A 200 -31.31 9.92 -9.34
CA VAL A 200 -32.34 10.53 -10.19
C VAL A 200 -32.53 9.77 -11.50
N ASP A 201 -31.46 9.25 -12.09
CA ASP A 201 -31.49 8.53 -13.37
C ASP A 201 -31.00 7.08 -13.19
N THR A 202 -31.96 6.22 -12.85
CA THR A 202 -31.71 4.79 -12.60
C THR A 202 -31.36 4.01 -13.86
N ASN A 203 -31.71 4.50 -15.05
CA ASN A 203 -31.35 3.84 -16.32
C ASN A 203 -29.85 4.01 -16.62
N SER A 204 -29.32 5.18 -16.27
CA SER A 204 -27.90 5.49 -16.44
C SER A 204 -26.97 4.58 -15.63
N TYR A 205 -27.40 4.18 -14.42
CA TYR A 205 -26.71 3.18 -13.62
C TYR A 205 -26.54 1.85 -14.35
N GLN A 206 -27.61 1.35 -14.99
CA GLN A 206 -27.60 0.05 -15.67
C GLN A 206 -26.72 0.08 -16.92
N LEU A 207 -26.82 1.17 -17.71
CA LEU A 207 -25.99 1.36 -18.91
C LEU A 207 -24.48 1.37 -18.60
N ILE A 208 -24.08 1.94 -17.45
CA ILE A 208 -22.68 1.93 -17.01
C ILE A 208 -22.21 0.50 -16.73
N LEU A 209 -23.00 -0.30 -16.02
CA LEU A 209 -22.66 -1.69 -15.72
C LEU A 209 -22.59 -2.53 -17.02
N GLU A 210 -23.57 -2.38 -17.90
CA GLU A 210 -23.59 -3.04 -19.21
C GLU A 210 -22.35 -2.69 -20.06
N SER A 211 -21.90 -1.44 -20.00
CA SER A 211 -20.71 -0.98 -20.72
C SER A 211 -19.40 -1.46 -20.07
N LEU A 212 -19.35 -1.55 -18.74
CA LEU A 212 -18.23 -2.19 -18.04
C LEU A 212 -18.10 -3.66 -18.48
N PHE A 213 -19.20 -4.39 -18.61
CA PHE A 213 -19.15 -5.77 -19.10
C PHE A 213 -18.54 -5.90 -20.49
N ALA A 214 -18.83 -4.96 -21.40
CA ALA A 214 -18.32 -5.01 -22.77
C ALA A 214 -16.82 -4.68 -22.90
N THR A 215 -16.23 -3.99 -21.91
CA THR A 215 -14.87 -3.41 -21.99
C THR A 215 -13.83 -4.16 -21.17
N GLN A 216 -14.18 -5.33 -20.61
CA GLN A 216 -13.26 -6.10 -19.77
C GLN A 216 -12.07 -6.64 -20.55
N THR A 217 -10.87 -6.45 -19.99
CA THR A 217 -9.64 -7.00 -20.56
C THR A 217 -9.43 -8.48 -20.20
N LYS A 218 -8.63 -9.18 -21.02
CA LYS A 218 -8.11 -10.51 -20.67
C LYS A 218 -7.03 -10.35 -19.59
N SER A 219 -7.23 -11.00 -18.44
CA SER A 219 -6.24 -11.08 -17.37
C SER A 219 -4.97 -11.76 -17.89
N ILE A 220 -3.82 -11.19 -17.53
CA ILE A 220 -2.50 -11.75 -17.82
C ILE A 220 -2.19 -12.74 -16.71
N VAL A 221 -2.12 -14.03 -17.06
CA VAL A 221 -1.76 -15.11 -16.15
C VAL A 221 -0.25 -15.03 -15.88
N ALA A 222 0.13 -14.90 -14.60
CA ALA A 222 1.52 -14.92 -14.17
C ALA A 222 2.13 -16.34 -14.21
N ASP A 223 3.42 -16.41 -14.46
CA ASP A 223 4.21 -17.64 -14.58
C ASP A 223 4.28 -18.41 -13.25
N LYS A 224 4.04 -19.74 -13.25
CA LYS A 224 3.66 -20.49 -12.04
C LYS A 224 4.83 -21.03 -11.20
N SER A 225 5.99 -21.32 -11.78
CA SER A 225 7.03 -22.11 -11.08
C SER A 225 7.94 -21.30 -10.14
N PHE A 226 8.23 -20.03 -10.45
CA PHE A 226 9.03 -19.16 -9.58
C PHE A 226 8.25 -18.70 -8.33
N ASN A 227 6.92 -18.64 -8.43
CA ASN A 227 6.04 -18.15 -7.37
C ASN A 227 5.88 -19.13 -6.20
N GLU A 228 6.11 -20.43 -6.40
CA GLU A 228 5.95 -21.43 -5.32
C GLU A 228 7.02 -21.28 -4.24
N TYR A 229 8.30 -21.12 -4.61
CA TYR A 229 9.38 -20.92 -3.62
C TYR A 229 9.19 -19.64 -2.79
N LEU A 230 8.82 -18.54 -3.45
CA LEU A 230 8.56 -17.26 -2.79
C LEU A 230 7.43 -17.41 -1.77
N LYS A 231 6.36 -18.11 -2.14
CA LYS A 231 5.21 -18.37 -1.26
C LYS A 231 5.57 -19.27 -0.08
N GLU A 232 6.32 -20.35 -0.29
CA GLU A 232 6.74 -21.27 0.78
C GLU A 232 7.63 -20.58 1.83
N ASN A 233 8.50 -19.68 1.38
CA ASN A 233 9.45 -18.95 2.23
C ASN A 233 8.96 -17.57 2.66
N ASN A 234 7.72 -17.21 2.30
CA ASN A 234 7.11 -15.91 2.58
C ASN A 234 8.02 -14.73 2.20
N VAL A 235 8.62 -14.81 1.00
CA VAL A 235 9.39 -13.73 0.39
C VAL A 235 8.40 -12.89 -0.43
N PRO A 236 8.28 -11.58 -0.16
CA PRO A 236 7.21 -10.78 -0.73
C PRO A 236 7.40 -10.57 -2.23
N GLN A 237 6.34 -10.83 -3.00
CA GLN A 237 6.21 -10.36 -4.37
C GLN A 237 5.80 -8.88 -4.36
N LEU A 238 6.56 -8.05 -5.08
CA LEU A 238 6.26 -6.63 -5.20
C LEU A 238 5.45 -6.32 -6.44
N PHE A 239 4.45 -5.46 -6.26
CA PHE A 239 3.66 -4.89 -7.34
C PHE A 239 3.85 -3.38 -7.35
N PHE A 240 4.47 -2.86 -8.41
CA PHE A 240 4.72 -1.43 -8.57
C PHE A 240 3.53 -0.74 -9.25
N GLN A 241 3.00 0.32 -8.63
CA GLN A 241 1.87 1.08 -9.18
C GLN A 241 2.06 2.57 -8.98
N HIS A 242 1.63 3.41 -9.94
CA HIS A 242 1.75 4.87 -9.85
C HIS A 242 0.91 5.46 -8.72
N ALA A 243 1.55 6.15 -7.77
CA ALA A 243 0.91 6.88 -6.67
C ALA A 243 0.24 8.18 -7.14
N GLU A 244 -0.79 8.08 -7.99
CA GLU A 244 -1.46 9.22 -8.63
C GLU A 244 -1.89 10.28 -7.60
N ASP A 245 -2.48 9.85 -6.48
CA ASP A 245 -3.02 10.75 -5.45
C ASP A 245 -1.94 11.63 -4.81
N LEU A 246 -0.73 11.09 -4.60
CA LEU A 246 0.40 11.81 -4.01
C LEU A 246 1.11 12.76 -4.99
N ASP A 247 0.88 12.57 -6.29
CA ASP A 247 1.46 13.37 -7.36
C ASP A 247 0.52 14.52 -7.81
N LYS A 248 -0.80 14.43 -7.55
CA LYS A 248 -1.81 15.42 -8.00
C LYS A 248 -1.52 16.87 -7.65
N GLU A 249 -0.88 17.10 -6.50
CA GLU A 249 -0.62 18.45 -5.99
C GLU A 249 0.58 19.13 -6.68
N ASN A 250 1.43 18.37 -7.39
CA ASN A 250 2.64 18.89 -7.98
C ASN A 250 2.42 19.23 -9.47
N LYS A 251 2.46 20.54 -9.78
CA LYS A 251 2.22 21.08 -11.12
C LYS A 251 3.27 20.67 -12.16
N ASP A 252 4.45 20.23 -11.71
CA ASP A 252 5.54 19.81 -12.60
C ASP A 252 5.35 18.37 -13.11
N ILE A 253 4.32 17.66 -12.62
CA ILE A 253 3.99 16.31 -13.06
C ILE A 253 2.95 16.39 -14.18
N THR A 254 3.45 16.33 -15.41
CA THR A 254 2.63 16.47 -16.62
C THR A 254 2.22 15.11 -17.19
N ALA A 255 1.17 15.09 -18.02
CA ALA A 255 0.72 13.87 -18.72
C ALA A 255 1.85 13.14 -19.48
N PRO A 256 2.78 13.82 -20.19
CA PRO A 256 3.95 13.16 -20.78
C PRO A 256 4.87 12.46 -19.77
N ILE A 257 5.07 13.03 -18.59
CA ILE A 257 5.90 12.41 -17.52
C ILE A 257 5.18 11.17 -16.97
N ILE A 258 3.87 11.26 -16.74
CA ILE A 258 3.04 10.10 -16.35
C ILE A 258 3.10 9.01 -17.44
N GLY A 259 3.07 9.39 -18.71
CA GLY A 259 3.26 8.46 -19.84
C GLY A 259 4.59 7.71 -19.77
N LYS A 260 5.69 8.43 -19.47
CA LYS A 260 7.00 7.80 -19.25
C LYS A 260 6.99 6.86 -18.04
N LEU A 261 6.35 7.25 -16.93
CA LEU A 261 6.23 6.39 -15.76
C LEU A 261 5.51 5.07 -16.07
N LYS A 262 4.41 5.13 -16.84
CA LYS A 262 3.68 3.92 -17.26
C LYS A 262 4.57 2.95 -18.05
N THR A 263 5.51 3.47 -18.85
CA THR A 263 6.50 2.63 -19.54
C THR A 263 7.65 2.16 -18.65
N LEU A 264 7.99 2.92 -17.61
CA LEU A 264 9.08 2.60 -16.68
C LEU A 264 8.67 1.53 -15.66
N ILE A 265 7.42 1.54 -15.17
CA ILE A 265 6.95 0.58 -14.15
C ILE A 265 7.23 -0.88 -14.54
N PRO A 266 6.88 -1.37 -15.75
CA PRO A 266 7.20 -2.75 -16.16
C PRO A 266 8.70 -3.06 -16.13
N VAL A 267 9.55 -2.10 -16.54
CA VAL A 267 11.01 -2.24 -16.52
C VAL A 267 11.53 -2.35 -15.08
N LEU A 268 11.02 -1.51 -14.17
CA LEU A 268 11.40 -1.58 -12.76
C LEU A 268 10.94 -2.88 -12.10
N THR A 269 9.75 -3.38 -12.46
CA THR A 269 9.25 -4.68 -12.03
C THR A 269 10.18 -5.81 -12.47
N GLU A 270 10.60 -5.84 -13.73
CA GLU A 270 11.52 -6.86 -14.25
C GLU A 270 12.88 -6.80 -13.54
N VAL A 271 13.44 -5.59 -13.42
CA VAL A 271 14.71 -5.35 -12.73
C VAL A 271 14.63 -5.77 -11.26
N TRP A 272 13.53 -5.47 -10.57
CA TRP A 272 13.29 -5.89 -9.20
C TRP A 272 13.23 -7.41 -9.09
N ASN A 273 12.44 -8.07 -9.93
CA ASN A 273 12.30 -9.53 -9.88
C ASN A 273 13.64 -10.23 -10.12
N LYS A 274 14.45 -9.71 -11.04
CA LYS A 274 15.76 -10.28 -11.37
C LYS A 274 16.81 -10.02 -10.30
N ASN A 275 16.87 -8.80 -9.76
CA ASN A 275 18.01 -8.34 -8.96
C ASN A 275 17.62 -7.97 -7.51
N GLY A 276 16.40 -7.51 -7.26
CA GLY A 276 15.91 -7.20 -5.90
C GLY A 276 15.46 -8.43 -5.12
N THR A 277 14.62 -9.28 -5.73
CA THR A 277 14.08 -10.49 -5.08
C THR A 277 15.15 -11.43 -4.51
N PRO A 278 16.28 -11.70 -5.19
CA PRO A 278 17.35 -12.50 -4.61
C PRO A 278 17.89 -11.96 -3.28
N LEU A 279 17.93 -10.64 -3.08
CA LEU A 279 18.38 -10.03 -1.82
C LEU A 279 17.41 -10.34 -0.67
N LEU A 280 16.10 -10.39 -0.95
CA LEU A 280 15.09 -10.80 0.04
C LEU A 280 15.20 -12.28 0.38
N ILE A 281 15.44 -13.13 -0.62
CA ILE A 281 15.66 -14.57 -0.41
C ILE A 281 16.84 -14.78 0.55
N GLU A 282 17.97 -14.12 0.30
CA GLU A 282 19.14 -14.21 1.17
C GLU A 282 18.88 -13.60 2.56
N THR A 283 18.02 -12.58 2.68
CA THR A 283 17.60 -12.04 3.99
C THR A 283 16.86 -13.09 4.82
N VAL A 284 15.90 -13.80 4.22
CA VAL A 284 15.12 -14.84 4.91
C VAL A 284 16.01 -16.03 5.27
N LYS A 285 16.91 -16.44 4.36
CA LYS A 285 17.90 -17.49 4.64
C LYS A 285 18.84 -17.11 5.78
N LEU A 286 19.32 -15.86 5.80
CA LEU A 286 20.23 -15.36 6.82
C LEU A 286 19.57 -15.37 8.19
N ILE A 287 18.37 -14.80 8.32
CA ILE A 287 17.78 -14.50 9.63
C ILE A 287 16.84 -15.62 10.12
N HIS A 288 16.41 -16.51 9.22
CA HIS A 288 15.41 -17.55 9.48
C HIS A 288 14.06 -17.01 10.00
N LYS A 289 13.74 -15.76 9.68
CA LYS A 289 12.43 -15.16 9.90
C LYS A 289 11.82 -14.74 8.56
N LYS A 290 10.50 -14.86 8.49
CA LYS A 290 9.71 -14.62 7.27
C LYS A 290 9.31 -13.15 7.20
N PHE A 291 9.10 -12.62 5.98
CA PHE A 291 8.37 -11.35 5.88
C PHE A 291 6.94 -11.60 6.32
N PRO A 292 6.25 -10.59 6.87
CA PRO A 292 4.93 -10.83 7.41
C PRO A 292 3.84 -10.85 6.31
N GLN A 293 4.19 -10.50 5.07
CA GLN A 293 3.29 -10.45 3.90
C GLN A 293 3.93 -11.17 2.71
N ASN A 294 3.08 -11.80 1.88
CA ASN A 294 3.50 -12.47 0.65
C ASN A 294 3.42 -11.58 -0.58
N GLU A 295 2.53 -10.59 -0.54
CA GLU A 295 2.36 -9.63 -1.61
C GLU A 295 2.39 -8.22 -1.02
N LEU A 296 3.05 -7.30 -1.72
CA LEU A 296 3.13 -5.92 -1.28
C LEU A 296 3.06 -4.97 -2.46
N THR A 297 2.27 -3.91 -2.31
CA THR A 297 2.21 -2.83 -3.29
C THR A 297 3.27 -1.80 -2.96
N ALA A 298 4.17 -1.55 -3.90
CA ALA A 298 5.12 -0.45 -3.84
C ALA A 298 4.55 0.71 -4.67
N SER A 299 4.09 1.76 -3.99
CA SER A 299 3.50 2.92 -4.66
C SER A 299 4.63 3.79 -5.22
N VAL A 300 4.58 4.07 -6.51
CA VAL A 300 5.66 4.68 -7.26
C VAL A 300 5.36 6.15 -7.49
N LEU A 301 6.20 7.02 -6.94
CA LEU A 301 5.99 8.46 -6.82
C LEU A 301 6.89 9.25 -7.77
N LEU A 302 6.41 10.38 -8.27
CA LEU A 302 7.17 11.32 -9.12
C LEU A 302 7.41 12.69 -8.49
N ASN A 303 6.70 13.02 -7.42
CA ASN A 303 6.85 14.28 -6.70
C ASN A 303 8.23 14.36 -6.03
N PRO A 304 9.14 15.26 -6.46
CA PRO A 304 10.49 15.36 -5.91
C PRO A 304 10.52 15.81 -4.45
N ASP A 305 9.47 16.49 -3.98
CA ASP A 305 9.40 17.02 -2.61
C ASP A 305 9.00 15.96 -1.59
N ARG A 306 8.47 14.83 -2.06
CA ARG A 306 8.04 13.72 -1.21
C ARG A 306 9.13 12.65 -1.13
N ARG A 307 9.51 12.30 0.10
CA ARG A 307 10.52 11.27 0.40
C ARG A 307 9.92 9.87 0.24
N PRO A 308 10.75 8.85 -0.09
CA PRO A 308 10.34 7.46 0.00
C PRO A 308 9.97 7.07 1.44
N MET A 309 9.03 6.15 1.60
CA MET A 309 8.46 5.75 2.88
C MET A 309 8.30 4.23 2.95
N SER A 310 8.52 3.66 4.14
CA SER A 310 8.26 2.24 4.40
C SER A 310 6.82 1.97 4.81
N TYR A 311 6.14 2.94 5.43
CA TYR A 311 4.74 2.89 5.86
C TYR A 311 4.02 4.22 5.56
N PRO A 312 3.16 4.32 4.53
CA PRO A 312 2.92 3.32 3.47
C PRO A 312 4.16 3.02 2.64
N PHE A 313 4.20 1.90 1.91
CA PHE A 313 5.34 1.57 1.05
C PHE A 313 5.33 2.41 -0.23
N VAL A 314 6.14 3.46 -0.25
CA VAL A 314 6.24 4.44 -1.33
C VAL A 314 7.70 4.58 -1.78
N ALA A 315 7.94 4.38 -3.07
CA ALA A 315 9.24 4.55 -3.71
C ALA A 315 9.19 5.74 -4.70
N ASN A 316 10.10 6.70 -4.57
CA ASN A 316 10.20 7.81 -5.51
C ASN A 316 11.13 7.41 -6.67
N VAL A 317 10.61 7.43 -7.91
CA VAL A 317 11.34 7.01 -9.11
C VAL A 317 11.57 8.12 -10.11
N ARG A 318 11.30 9.39 -9.74
CA ARG A 318 11.41 10.53 -10.64
C ARG A 318 12.79 10.56 -11.33
N ARG A 319 13.85 10.31 -10.56
CA ARG A 319 15.23 10.34 -11.04
C ARG A 319 15.64 9.12 -11.87
N GLN A 320 14.75 8.14 -12.02
CA GLN A 320 14.89 7.01 -12.95
C GLN A 320 14.19 7.28 -14.29
N LEU A 321 13.48 8.41 -14.43
CA LEU A 321 12.85 8.83 -15.69
C LEU A 321 13.79 9.57 -16.64
N TYR A 322 15.02 9.89 -16.21
CA TYR A 322 15.99 10.60 -17.06
C TYR A 322 15.46 11.95 -17.58
N LEU A 323 14.83 12.73 -16.69
CA LEU A 323 14.28 14.05 -17.02
C LEU A 323 15.39 15.09 -17.20
N PRO A 324 15.31 15.98 -18.20
CA PRO A 324 16.32 17.03 -18.41
C PRO A 324 16.49 17.93 -17.19
N GLY A 325 17.75 18.26 -16.86
CA GLY A 325 18.08 19.16 -15.75
C GLY A 325 18.05 18.51 -14.35
N GLU A 326 17.74 17.21 -14.26
CA GLU A 326 17.71 16.49 -12.99
C GLU A 326 18.92 15.56 -12.82
N VAL A 327 19.32 15.36 -11.56
CA VAL A 327 20.32 14.34 -11.21
C VAL A 327 19.70 12.97 -11.42
N GLN A 328 20.33 12.16 -12.25
CA GLN A 328 19.85 10.83 -12.58
C GLN A 328 20.29 9.80 -11.56
N ARG A 329 19.48 8.77 -11.42
CA ARG A 329 19.76 7.63 -10.55
C ARG A 329 19.72 6.34 -11.34
N SER A 330 20.65 5.46 -10.99
CA SER A 330 20.74 4.14 -11.60
C SER A 330 19.54 3.24 -11.24
N ARG A 331 19.43 2.10 -11.91
CA ARG A 331 18.45 1.06 -11.58
C ARG A 331 18.85 0.33 -10.30
N GLU A 332 20.14 0.24 -10.06
CA GLU A 332 20.79 -0.27 -8.86
C GLU A 332 20.42 0.59 -7.65
N PHE A 333 20.38 1.92 -7.81
CA PHE A 333 19.85 2.83 -6.79
C PHE A 333 18.38 2.52 -6.45
N PHE A 334 17.54 2.24 -7.46
CA PHE A 334 16.15 1.86 -7.24
C PHE A 334 16.05 0.54 -6.45
N ILE A 335 16.83 -0.48 -6.81
CA ILE A 335 16.88 -1.76 -6.08
C ILE A 335 17.31 -1.53 -4.63
N PHE A 336 18.38 -0.77 -4.41
CA PHE A 336 18.89 -0.45 -3.08
C PHE A 336 17.82 0.24 -2.22
N THR A 337 17.18 1.30 -2.74
CA THR A 337 16.17 2.04 -1.96
C THR A 337 14.95 1.20 -1.64
N THR A 338 14.43 0.45 -2.62
CA THR A 338 13.28 -0.44 -2.44
C THR A 338 13.60 -1.53 -1.41
N TYR A 339 14.79 -2.12 -1.48
CA TYR A 339 15.24 -3.14 -0.54
C TYR A 339 15.44 -2.59 0.89
N MET A 340 16.07 -1.42 1.03
CA MET A 340 16.22 -0.75 2.33
C MET A 340 14.87 -0.44 2.99
N LEU A 341 13.88 0.04 2.22
CA LEU A 341 12.54 0.28 2.71
C LEU A 341 11.84 -1.01 3.17
N LEU A 342 12.02 -2.11 2.42
CA LEU A 342 11.54 -3.42 2.83
C LEU A 342 12.21 -3.92 4.11
N LEU A 343 13.51 -3.67 4.28
CA LEU A 343 14.20 -4.03 5.52
C LEU A 343 13.62 -3.27 6.70
N PHE A 344 13.33 -1.97 6.60
CA PHE A 344 12.64 -1.27 7.70
C PHE A 344 11.31 -1.94 8.09
N ARG A 345 10.51 -2.37 7.10
CA ARG A 345 9.26 -3.12 7.36
C ARG A 345 9.53 -4.47 8.03
N TYR A 346 10.56 -5.19 7.54
CA TYR A 346 10.99 -6.47 8.08
C TYR A 346 11.42 -6.35 9.54
N PHE A 347 12.20 -5.32 9.88
CA PHE A 347 12.66 -5.06 11.23
C PHE A 347 11.52 -4.71 12.18
N HIS A 348 10.65 -3.80 11.77
CA HIS A 348 9.48 -3.42 12.57
C HIS A 348 8.60 -4.64 12.91
N ALA A 349 8.42 -5.57 11.96
CA ALA A 349 7.61 -6.77 12.18
C ALA A 349 8.32 -7.85 13.02
N ASN A 350 9.60 -8.11 12.76
CA ASN A 350 10.31 -9.26 13.33
C ASN A 350 11.11 -8.94 14.61
N PHE A 351 11.40 -7.66 14.85
CA PHE A 351 12.27 -7.18 15.92
C PHE A 351 11.71 -5.92 16.62
N PRO A 352 10.45 -5.90 17.06
CA PRO A 352 9.79 -4.70 17.58
C PRO A 352 10.40 -4.09 18.84
N LYS A 353 11.24 -4.84 19.58
CA LYS A 353 11.91 -4.39 20.81
C LYS A 353 13.43 -4.27 20.65
N LEU A 354 13.93 -4.24 19.42
CA LEU A 354 15.37 -4.28 19.17
C LEU A 354 16.10 -3.11 19.84
N ASP A 355 15.52 -1.91 19.77
CA ASP A 355 16.11 -0.70 20.36
C ASP A 355 16.27 -0.81 21.88
N ASP A 356 15.35 -1.52 22.55
CA ASP A 356 15.37 -1.71 24.01
C ASP A 356 16.42 -2.73 24.44
N CYS A 357 16.64 -3.78 23.65
CA CYS A 357 17.44 -4.93 24.04
C CYS A 357 18.82 -5.01 23.36
N SER A 358 19.07 -4.23 22.29
CA SER A 358 20.33 -4.28 21.55
C SER A 358 21.45 -3.54 22.26
N ARG A 359 22.55 -4.26 22.51
CA ARG A 359 23.81 -3.70 23.01
C ARG A 359 24.48 -2.80 22.00
N LEU A 360 24.39 -3.14 20.71
CA LEU A 360 24.97 -2.31 19.65
C LEU A 360 24.23 -0.97 19.54
N ILE A 361 22.89 -0.95 19.60
CA ILE A 361 22.14 0.31 19.64
C ILE A 361 22.47 1.11 20.89
N GLN A 362 22.53 0.48 22.06
CA GLN A 362 22.90 1.15 23.31
C GLN A 362 24.31 1.77 23.26
N ARG A 363 25.27 1.12 22.59
CA ARG A 363 26.63 1.66 22.38
C ARG A 363 26.62 2.95 21.59
N TYR A 364 25.66 3.12 20.69
CA TYR A 364 25.48 4.31 19.86
C TYR A 364 24.29 5.17 20.31
N ALA A 365 23.94 5.13 21.59
CA ALA A 365 22.82 5.90 22.14
C ALA A 365 22.96 7.42 21.95
N ASP A 366 24.19 7.92 21.80
CA ASP A 366 24.50 9.33 21.51
C ASP A 366 24.21 9.73 20.04
N LYS A 367 23.96 8.76 19.16
CA LYS A 367 23.65 9.00 17.74
C LYS A 367 22.18 9.29 17.53
N GLU A 368 21.91 10.04 16.47
CA GLU A 368 20.57 10.32 15.98
C GLU A 368 19.81 9.03 15.64
N ASP A 369 18.50 9.04 15.85
CA ASP A 369 17.62 7.91 15.55
C ASP A 369 17.72 7.48 14.08
N GLU A 370 17.94 8.44 13.16
CA GLU A 370 18.16 8.12 11.76
C GLU A 370 19.39 7.22 11.51
N ILE A 371 20.45 7.37 12.31
CA ILE A 371 21.64 6.51 12.23
C ILE A 371 21.31 5.15 12.86
N LYS A 372 20.81 5.14 14.09
CA LYS A 372 20.53 3.90 14.85
C LYS A 372 19.58 2.97 14.10
N ASN A 373 18.50 3.51 13.54
CA ASN A 373 17.47 2.73 12.85
C ASN A 373 17.98 2.11 11.53
N ARG A 374 19.14 2.55 11.02
CA ARG A 374 19.76 2.04 9.79
C ARG A 374 20.87 1.03 10.04
N LEU A 375 21.41 0.92 11.26
CA LEU A 375 22.55 0.05 11.56
C LEU A 375 22.28 -1.42 11.18
N PHE A 376 21.17 -1.98 11.69
CA PHE A 376 20.83 -3.37 11.40
C PHE A 376 20.34 -3.60 9.96
N PRO A 377 19.44 -2.78 9.38
CA PRO A 377 19.08 -2.89 7.97
C PRO A 377 20.30 -2.87 7.04
N VAL A 378 21.19 -1.90 7.19
CA VAL A 378 22.36 -1.79 6.32
C VAL A 378 23.32 -2.97 6.54
N SER A 379 23.45 -3.50 7.76
CA SER A 379 24.26 -4.71 8.01
C SER A 379 23.73 -5.94 7.26
N ILE A 380 22.41 -6.13 7.21
CA ILE A 380 21.81 -7.17 6.35
C ILE A 380 22.13 -6.90 4.88
N MET A 381 22.06 -5.64 4.41
CA MET A 381 22.43 -5.32 3.03
C MET A 381 23.88 -5.67 2.71
N TYR A 382 24.83 -5.39 3.62
CA TYR A 382 26.23 -5.79 3.44
C TYR A 382 26.36 -7.30 3.21
N HIS A 383 25.71 -8.10 4.07
CA HIS A 383 25.71 -9.54 3.93
C HIS A 383 25.08 -9.99 2.60
N THR A 384 23.86 -9.54 2.30
CA THR A 384 23.11 -10.04 1.12
C THR A 384 23.75 -9.62 -0.20
N TYR A 385 24.33 -8.42 -0.29
CA TYR A 385 25.13 -8.02 -1.45
C TYR A 385 26.44 -8.81 -1.55
N ALA A 386 27.08 -9.16 -0.43
CA ALA A 386 28.29 -9.99 -0.45
C ALA A 386 28.01 -11.41 -0.96
N VAL A 387 27.03 -12.12 -0.40
CA VAL A 387 26.72 -13.51 -0.79
C VAL A 387 26.14 -13.63 -2.19
N THR A 388 25.55 -12.56 -2.72
CA THR A 388 25.10 -12.49 -4.12
C THR A 388 26.18 -11.99 -5.10
N ASN A 389 27.43 -11.81 -4.65
CA ASN A 389 28.56 -11.31 -5.43
C ASN A 389 28.34 -9.91 -6.04
N ARG A 390 27.64 -9.04 -5.30
CA ARG A 390 27.24 -7.68 -5.72
C ARG A 390 27.80 -6.59 -4.83
N SER A 391 28.81 -6.87 -4.00
CA SER A 391 29.43 -5.85 -3.14
C SER A 391 29.87 -4.60 -3.90
N ALA A 392 30.43 -4.73 -5.11
CA ALA A 392 30.83 -3.57 -5.92
C ALA A 392 29.65 -2.65 -6.26
N GLU A 393 28.47 -3.23 -6.54
CA GLU A 393 27.24 -2.49 -6.80
C GLU A 393 26.81 -1.66 -5.57
N LEU A 394 26.86 -2.25 -4.37
CA LEU A 394 26.53 -1.57 -3.12
C LEU A 394 27.42 -0.32 -2.92
N HIS A 395 28.72 -0.43 -3.19
CA HIS A 395 29.65 0.69 -3.03
C HIS A 395 29.35 1.83 -4.02
N GLU A 396 29.01 1.51 -5.28
CA GLU A 396 28.66 2.53 -6.27
C GLU A 396 27.34 3.24 -5.92
N VAL A 397 26.32 2.50 -5.49
CA VAL A 397 25.04 3.09 -5.10
C VAL A 397 25.18 3.98 -3.84
N VAL A 398 26.01 3.59 -2.88
CA VAL A 398 26.31 4.40 -1.71
C VAL A 398 26.93 5.76 -2.10
N LYS A 399 27.83 5.77 -3.09
CA LYS A 399 28.39 7.02 -3.63
C LYS A 399 27.32 7.87 -4.29
N GLU A 400 26.40 7.26 -5.06
CA GLU A 400 25.29 7.97 -5.66
C GLU A 400 24.45 8.69 -4.58
N ILE A 401 24.05 8.00 -3.52
CA ILE A 401 23.16 8.53 -2.48
C ILE A 401 23.66 9.87 -1.91
N ASN A 402 24.97 9.99 -1.67
CA ASN A 402 25.61 11.18 -1.12
C ASN A 402 24.88 11.72 0.13
N ASN A 403 24.66 10.84 1.12
CA ASN A 403 23.94 11.16 2.35
C ASN A 403 24.87 10.98 3.57
N PRO A 404 25.12 12.05 4.35
CA PRO A 404 26.00 11.99 5.53
C PRO A 404 25.59 10.95 6.59
N THR A 405 24.29 10.76 6.79
CA THR A 405 23.74 9.76 7.73
C THR A 405 24.13 8.36 7.29
N LEU A 406 23.95 8.02 6.00
CA LEU A 406 24.33 6.70 5.49
C LEU A 406 25.84 6.46 5.54
N PHE A 407 26.67 7.47 5.26
CA PHE A 407 28.12 7.34 5.41
C PHE A 407 28.52 7.08 6.87
N SER A 408 27.85 7.72 7.82
CA SER A 408 28.07 7.49 9.25
C SER A 408 27.69 6.07 9.67
N VAL A 409 26.55 5.56 9.17
CA VAL A 409 26.10 4.17 9.37
C VAL A 409 27.12 3.18 8.83
N ILE A 410 27.59 3.39 7.59
CA ILE A 410 28.57 2.51 6.96
C ILE A 410 29.87 2.47 7.75
N LYS A 411 30.39 3.63 8.17
CA LYS A 411 31.60 3.69 8.98
C LYS A 411 31.48 2.90 10.30
N ILE A 412 30.30 2.97 10.94
CA ILE A 412 30.02 2.18 12.14
C ILE A 412 30.05 0.69 11.82
N ILE A 413 29.35 0.26 10.76
CA ILE A 413 29.27 -1.14 10.34
C ILE A 413 30.65 -1.69 9.96
N GLU A 414 31.46 -0.91 9.24
CA GLU A 414 32.84 -1.30 8.89
C GLU A 414 33.74 -1.43 10.13
N SER A 415 33.51 -0.61 11.17
CA SER A 415 34.31 -0.66 12.40
C SER A 415 33.94 -1.82 13.33
N GLU A 416 32.66 -2.17 13.40
CA GLU A 416 32.15 -3.27 14.24
C GLU A 416 32.21 -4.63 13.52
N GLY A 417 32.10 -4.62 12.18
CA GLY A 417 31.78 -5.79 11.36
C GLY A 417 30.27 -5.98 11.25
N TYR A 418 29.76 -6.16 10.04
CA TYR A 418 28.31 -6.37 9.84
C TYR A 418 27.85 -7.68 10.50
N GLU A 419 28.74 -8.66 10.64
CA GLU A 419 28.50 -9.95 11.30
C GLU A 419 28.07 -9.79 12.77
N SER A 420 28.62 -8.81 13.49
CA SER A 420 28.23 -8.57 14.90
C SER A 420 26.78 -8.12 15.02
N PHE A 421 26.27 -7.33 14.08
CA PHE A 421 24.85 -6.98 14.02
C PHE A 421 24.00 -8.21 13.70
N ILE A 422 24.42 -9.05 12.76
CA ILE A 422 23.70 -10.28 12.42
C ILE A 422 23.64 -11.25 13.62
N GLU A 423 24.73 -11.40 14.36
CA GLU A 423 24.76 -12.24 15.57
C GLU A 423 23.76 -11.75 16.64
N GLU A 424 23.63 -10.44 16.84
CA GLU A 424 22.65 -9.88 17.77
C GLU A 424 21.21 -10.17 17.32
N LEU A 425 20.93 -10.17 16.01
CA LEU A 425 19.62 -10.57 15.48
C LEU A 425 19.30 -12.04 15.70
N HIS A 426 20.28 -12.93 15.54
CA HIS A 426 20.10 -14.36 15.85
C HIS A 426 19.81 -14.59 17.33
N ASN A 427 20.36 -13.75 18.20
CA ASN A 427 20.17 -13.84 19.65
C ASN A 427 18.96 -13.05 20.17
N TYR A 428 18.22 -12.35 19.31
CA TYR A 428 17.16 -11.41 19.69
C TYR A 428 16.11 -12.00 20.65
N GLU A 429 15.64 -13.23 20.41
CA GLU A 429 14.62 -13.86 21.27
C GLU A 429 15.12 -13.99 22.72
N SER A 430 16.39 -14.37 22.90
CA SER A 430 17.01 -14.47 24.23
C SER A 430 17.21 -13.11 24.89
N LEU A 431 17.48 -12.07 24.10
CA LEU A 431 17.70 -10.69 24.59
C LEU A 431 16.38 -10.04 25.02
N SER A 432 15.33 -10.17 24.19
CA SER A 432 14.03 -9.55 24.42
C SER A 432 13.29 -10.10 25.65
N GLN A 433 13.51 -11.38 25.99
CA GLN A 433 12.96 -12.00 27.20
C GLN A 433 13.59 -11.42 28.48
N ARG A 434 14.89 -11.08 28.45
CA ARG A 434 15.61 -10.52 29.60
C ARG A 434 15.27 -9.06 29.88
N SER A 435 14.81 -8.33 28.87
CA SER A 435 14.37 -6.93 28.98
C SER A 435 12.91 -6.77 29.45
N SER A 436 12.16 -7.86 29.60
CA SER A 436 10.80 -7.79 30.16
C SER A 436 10.89 -7.76 31.68
N PRO A 437 10.29 -6.76 32.37
CA PRO A 437 10.33 -6.72 33.83
C PRO A 437 9.68 -7.97 34.40
N THR A 438 10.39 -8.67 35.27
CA THR A 438 9.80 -9.69 36.15
C THR A 438 8.71 -9.01 36.97
N ILE A 439 7.46 -9.40 36.75
CA ILE A 439 6.29 -8.91 37.51
C ILE A 439 6.43 -9.32 38.98
#